data_AF-A0A1R4FU87-F1
#
_entry.id   AF-A0A1R4FU87-F1
#
_cell.length_a   1.000
_cell.length_b   1.000
_cell.length_c   1.000
_cell.angle_alpha   90.00
_cell.angle_beta   90.00
_cell.angle_gamma   90.00
#
_symmetry.space_group_name_H-M   'P 1'
#
loop_
_entity.id
_entity.type
_entity.pdbx_description
1 polymer ?
#
loop_
_entity_poly.entity_id
_entity_poly.type
_entity_poly.pdbx_seq_one_letter_code
_entity_poly.pdbx_strand_id
1 'polypeptide(L)'
;MIDLAAARMLQHTPMPAFDHPDWRDALRDAYDKARQAYRAYPRATLISLDETVSATSVDPHRVILAERLLQFLVDLGLTLPQALVIRSGFLFDVFAFTLLIDYRYDRGDDELRRMMSQPVPEAWLDSLPDVVAPRSREASDLDPRTSDEMFAETIAMRIATIEHLLE
;
A
#
# COMPACT_ATOMS: atom_id res chain seq x y z
N MET A 1 11.08 -23.32 -2.61
CA MET A 1 12.00 -22.17 -2.38
C MET A 1 11.23 -20.88 -2.13
N ILE A 2 10.14 -20.62 -2.87
CA ILE A 2 9.33 -19.41 -2.73
C ILE A 2 8.57 -19.36 -1.39
N ASP A 3 8.02 -20.48 -0.92
CA ASP A 3 7.36 -20.57 0.40
C ASP A 3 8.25 -20.12 1.56
N LEU A 4 9.55 -20.48 1.50
CA LEU A 4 10.51 -20.11 2.54
C LEU A 4 10.82 -18.60 2.53
N ALA A 5 10.84 -17.98 1.35
CA ALA A 5 11.01 -16.53 1.22
C ALA A 5 9.77 -15.79 1.74
N ALA A 6 8.56 -16.27 1.44
CA ALA A 6 7.31 -15.72 1.97
C ALA A 6 7.23 -15.88 3.50
N ALA A 7 7.55 -17.07 4.03
CA ALA A 7 7.58 -17.32 5.47
C ALA A 7 8.61 -16.43 6.17
N ARG A 8 9.83 -16.30 5.62
CA ARG A 8 10.85 -15.39 6.17
C ARG A 8 10.41 -13.95 6.16
N MET A 9 9.79 -13.46 5.08
CA MET A 9 9.24 -12.10 5.07
C MET A 9 8.22 -11.91 6.21
N LEU A 10 7.24 -12.81 6.34
CA LEU A 10 6.20 -12.74 7.38
C LEU A 10 6.74 -12.82 8.80
N GLN A 11 7.81 -13.58 9.02
CA GLN A 11 8.50 -13.67 10.32
C GLN A 11 9.19 -12.36 10.71
N HIS A 12 9.63 -11.57 9.72
CA HIS A 12 10.29 -10.29 9.93
C HIS A 12 9.35 -9.09 9.76
N THR A 13 8.10 -9.31 9.34
CA THR A 13 7.08 -8.27 9.33
C THR A 13 6.81 -7.85 10.78
N PRO A 14 7.08 -6.59 11.14
CA PRO A 14 6.83 -6.12 12.49
C PRO A 14 5.33 -6.12 12.76
N MET A 15 4.96 -6.50 13.98
CA MET A 15 3.58 -6.49 14.44
C MET A 15 3.14 -5.04 14.71
N PRO A 16 2.08 -4.53 14.07
CA PRO A 16 1.54 -3.22 14.39
C PRO A 16 1.02 -3.17 15.83
N ALA A 17 1.15 -1.99 16.45
CA ALA A 17 0.59 -1.72 17.76
C ALA A 17 -0.77 -1.03 17.57
N PHE A 18 -1.85 -1.71 17.94
CA PHE A 18 -3.22 -1.19 17.79
C PHE A 18 -3.78 -0.59 19.08
N ASP A 19 -2.93 -0.33 20.07
CA ASP A 19 -3.27 0.17 21.40
C ASP A 19 -3.06 1.70 21.57
N HIS A 20 -2.85 2.42 20.46
CA HIS A 20 -2.68 3.87 20.49
C HIS A 20 -4.01 4.59 20.84
N PRO A 21 -3.99 5.65 21.68
CA PRO A 21 -5.19 6.39 22.06
C PRO A 21 -5.88 7.11 20.88
N ASP A 22 -5.12 7.47 19.84
CA ASP A 22 -5.67 7.87 18.54
C ASP A 22 -5.53 6.71 17.55
N TRP A 23 -6.66 6.14 17.14
CA TRP A 23 -6.72 5.02 16.21
C TRP A 23 -6.14 5.37 14.83
N ARG A 24 -6.11 6.67 14.44
CA ARG A 24 -5.52 7.11 13.17
C ARG A 24 -4.02 6.88 13.14
N ASP A 25 -3.35 7.16 14.26
CA ASP A 25 -1.91 6.94 14.39
C ASP A 25 -1.58 5.44 14.46
N ALA A 26 -2.43 4.63 15.12
CA ALA A 26 -2.30 3.18 15.08
C ALA A 26 -2.39 2.64 13.63
N LEU A 27 -3.32 3.20 12.84
CA LEU A 27 -3.48 2.80 11.44
C LEU A 27 -2.29 3.25 10.59
N ARG A 28 -1.78 4.48 10.78
CA ARG A 28 -0.55 4.97 10.10
C ARG A 28 0.65 4.07 10.40
N ASP A 29 0.88 3.75 11.67
CA ASP A 29 1.94 2.82 12.10
C ASP A 29 1.79 1.45 11.43
N ALA A 30 0.57 0.92 11.34
CA ALA A 30 0.31 -0.35 10.65
C ALA A 30 0.65 -0.27 9.15
N TYR A 31 0.29 0.82 8.47
CA TYR A 31 0.63 1.04 7.06
C TYR A 31 2.14 1.16 6.85
N ASP A 32 2.84 1.93 7.68
CA ASP A 32 4.28 2.15 7.56
C ASP A 32 5.06 0.86 7.78
N LYS A 33 4.72 0.10 8.83
CA LYS A 33 5.30 -1.21 9.12
C LYS A 33 5.08 -2.21 7.98
N ALA A 34 3.85 -2.25 7.45
CA ALA A 34 3.54 -3.11 6.33
C ALA A 34 4.30 -2.69 5.07
N ARG A 35 4.29 -1.40 4.71
CA ARG A 35 5.05 -0.87 3.57
C ARG A 35 6.53 -1.16 3.68
N GLN A 36 7.14 -0.96 4.85
CA GLN A 36 8.55 -1.29 5.07
C GLN A 36 8.85 -2.76 4.82
N ALA A 37 8.02 -3.67 5.36
CA ALA A 37 8.19 -5.11 5.16
C ALA A 37 8.08 -5.50 3.68
N TYR A 38 7.05 -5.01 2.97
CA TYR A 38 6.84 -5.35 1.57
C TYR A 38 7.80 -4.62 0.62
N ARG A 39 8.28 -3.41 0.94
CA ARG A 39 9.31 -2.69 0.17
C ARG A 39 10.67 -3.37 0.23
N ALA A 40 10.99 -4.08 1.32
CA ALA A 40 12.19 -4.92 1.41
C ALA A 40 12.10 -6.17 0.53
N TYR A 41 10.89 -6.68 0.29
CA TYR A 41 10.62 -7.88 -0.53
C TYR A 41 9.50 -7.63 -1.56
N PRO A 42 9.66 -6.68 -2.49
CA PRO A 42 8.54 -6.18 -3.31
C PRO A 42 7.98 -7.25 -4.24
N ARG A 43 8.83 -8.17 -4.70
CA ARG A 43 8.39 -9.32 -5.52
C ARG A 43 7.66 -10.40 -4.71
N ALA A 44 7.75 -10.39 -3.37
CA ALA A 44 6.98 -11.32 -2.55
C ALA A 44 5.47 -11.03 -2.61
N THR A 45 5.06 -9.81 -2.99
CA THR A 45 3.65 -9.49 -3.29
C THR A 45 3.11 -10.34 -4.44
N LEU A 46 3.95 -10.68 -5.43
CA LEU A 46 3.59 -11.53 -6.57
C LEU A 46 3.38 -13.00 -6.20
N ILE A 47 3.93 -13.46 -5.07
CA ILE A 47 3.71 -14.84 -4.59
C ILE A 47 2.21 -15.07 -4.31
N SER A 48 1.50 -14.06 -3.82
CA SER A 48 0.05 -14.18 -3.59
C SER A 48 -0.77 -14.13 -4.89
N LEU A 49 -0.16 -13.81 -6.03
CA LEU A 49 -0.80 -13.75 -7.36
C LEU A 49 -0.48 -14.98 -8.20
N ASP A 50 0.78 -15.44 -8.21
CA ASP A 50 1.28 -16.44 -9.15
C ASP A 50 1.43 -17.85 -8.54
N GLU A 51 1.44 -17.96 -7.20
CA GLU A 51 1.80 -19.21 -6.51
C GLU A 51 0.66 -19.74 -5.65
N THR A 52 0.48 -21.06 -5.66
CA THR A 52 -0.46 -21.73 -4.75
C THR A 52 0.23 -21.99 -3.40
N VAL A 53 -0.05 -21.16 -2.40
CA VAL A 53 0.45 -21.38 -1.04
C VAL A 53 -0.31 -22.56 -0.43
N SER A 54 0.41 -23.64 -0.12
CA SER A 54 -0.16 -24.79 0.60
C SER A 54 -0.62 -24.37 2.01
N ALA A 55 -1.75 -24.91 2.48
CA ALA A 55 -2.21 -24.69 3.85
C ALA A 55 -1.16 -25.10 4.91
N THR A 56 -0.27 -26.05 4.59
CA THR A 56 0.81 -26.50 5.47
C THR A 56 2.03 -25.56 5.51
N SER A 57 2.13 -24.57 4.61
CA SER A 57 3.22 -23.59 4.58
C SER A 57 2.81 -22.20 5.08
N VAL A 58 1.57 -22.05 5.59
CA VAL A 58 1.09 -20.76 6.13
C VAL A 58 1.72 -20.51 7.51
N ASP A 59 2.55 -19.48 7.58
CA ASP A 59 3.13 -19.02 8.84
C ASP A 59 2.03 -18.47 9.79
N PRO A 60 1.99 -18.88 11.08
CA PRO A 60 1.01 -18.39 12.05
C PRO A 60 0.94 -16.86 12.18
N HIS A 61 2.04 -16.14 11.95
CA HIS A 61 2.04 -14.67 11.94
C HIS A 61 1.03 -14.10 10.95
N ARG A 62 0.80 -14.76 9.80
CA ARG A 62 -0.17 -14.29 8.80
C ARG A 62 -1.60 -14.29 9.34
N VAL A 63 -1.95 -15.30 10.13
CA VAL A 63 -3.26 -15.42 10.78
C VAL A 63 -3.38 -14.39 11.91
N ILE A 64 -2.35 -14.27 12.75
CA ILE A 64 -2.36 -13.33 13.88
C ILE A 64 -2.45 -11.87 13.40
N LEU A 65 -1.70 -11.49 12.36
CA LEU A 65 -1.77 -10.15 11.77
C LEU A 65 -3.16 -9.86 11.21
N ALA A 66 -3.76 -10.85 10.54
CA ALA A 66 -5.11 -10.72 10.01
C ALA A 66 -6.15 -10.50 11.12
N GLU A 67 -6.08 -11.33 12.17
CA GLU A 67 -7.00 -11.28 13.31
C GLU A 67 -6.87 -9.96 14.08
N ARG A 68 -5.64 -9.51 14.37
CA ARG A 68 -5.41 -8.26 15.12
C ARG A 68 -5.95 -7.03 14.38
N LEU A 69 -5.76 -6.96 13.07
CA LEU A 69 -6.31 -5.85 12.28
C LEU A 69 -7.84 -5.90 12.24
N LEU A 70 -8.45 -7.09 12.11
CA LEU A 70 -9.91 -7.22 12.17
C LEU A 70 -10.45 -6.82 13.55
N GLN A 71 -9.83 -7.31 14.62
CA GLN A 71 -10.21 -6.99 15.99
C GLN A 71 -10.13 -5.48 16.24
N PHE A 72 -9.03 -4.83 15.85
CA PHE A 72 -8.87 -3.37 15.94
C PHE A 72 -10.01 -2.62 15.23
N LEU A 73 -10.37 -3.02 14.01
CA LEU A 73 -11.43 -2.37 13.24
C LEU A 73 -12.82 -2.60 13.85
N VAL A 74 -13.07 -3.79 14.41
CA VAL A 74 -14.33 -4.11 15.10
C VAL A 74 -14.44 -3.37 16.43
N ASP A 75 -13.36 -3.30 17.20
CA ASP A 75 -13.30 -2.55 18.47
C ASP A 75 -13.48 -1.05 18.27
N LEU A 76 -13.12 -0.53 17.09
CA LEU A 76 -13.36 0.85 16.70
C LEU A 76 -14.86 1.14 16.47
N GLY A 77 -15.68 0.11 16.23
CA GLY A 77 -17.12 0.23 16.02
C GLY A 77 -17.61 -0.24 14.66
N LEU A 78 -16.72 -0.71 13.77
CA LEU A 78 -17.15 -1.26 12.48
C LEU A 78 -17.80 -2.63 12.65
N THR A 79 -18.82 -2.90 11.83
CA THR A 79 -19.32 -4.27 11.67
C THR A 79 -18.25 -5.16 11.04
N LEU A 80 -18.30 -6.46 11.31
CA LEU A 80 -17.35 -7.41 10.71
C LEU A 80 -17.30 -7.33 9.15
N PRO A 81 -18.43 -7.20 8.42
CA PRO A 81 -18.39 -6.97 6.98
C PRO A 81 -17.63 -5.70 6.57
N GLN A 82 -17.83 -4.59 7.27
CA GLN A 82 -17.08 -3.34 7.01
C GLN A 82 -15.59 -3.52 7.32
N ALA A 83 -15.25 -4.15 8.45
CA ALA A 83 -13.87 -4.45 8.82
C ALA A 83 -13.15 -5.31 7.78
N LEU A 84 -13.84 -6.30 7.18
CA LEU A 84 -13.29 -7.13 6.10
C LEU A 84 -12.97 -6.31 4.85
N VAL A 85 -13.83 -5.38 4.46
CA VAL A 85 -13.60 -4.49 3.32
C VAL A 85 -12.41 -3.57 3.59
N ILE A 86 -12.36 -2.96 4.77
CA ILE A 86 -11.26 -2.07 5.16
C ILE A 86 -9.92 -2.82 5.21
N ARG A 87 -9.89 -4.02 5.79
CA ARG A 87 -8.69 -4.88 5.80
C ARG A 87 -8.23 -5.24 4.40
N SER A 88 -9.16 -5.56 3.50
CA SER A 88 -8.81 -5.90 2.11
C SER A 88 -8.22 -4.69 1.40
N GLY A 89 -8.83 -3.51 1.60
CA GLY A 89 -8.32 -2.22 1.13
C GLY A 89 -6.90 -1.94 1.63
N PHE A 90 -6.64 -2.10 2.93
CA PHE A 90 -5.31 -1.98 3.52
C PHE A 90 -4.25 -2.81 2.79
N LEU A 91 -4.55 -4.08 2.49
CA LEU A 91 -3.62 -4.94 1.76
C LEU A 91 -3.43 -4.49 0.31
N PHE A 92 -4.50 -4.10 -0.38
CA PHE A 92 -4.39 -3.58 -1.75
C PHE A 92 -3.53 -2.32 -1.82
N ASP A 93 -3.78 -1.38 -0.92
CA ASP A 93 -3.03 -0.13 -0.80
C ASP A 93 -1.54 -0.44 -0.65
N VAL A 94 -1.15 -1.28 0.31
CA VAL A 94 0.25 -1.63 0.54
C VAL A 94 0.86 -2.40 -0.64
N PHE A 95 0.18 -3.42 -1.16
CA PHE A 95 0.74 -4.29 -2.21
C PHE A 95 0.89 -3.56 -3.53
N ALA A 96 -0.15 -2.86 -3.97
CA ALA A 96 -0.12 -2.10 -5.21
C ALA A 96 0.92 -0.98 -5.12
N PHE A 97 0.98 -0.26 -4.00
CA PHE A 97 1.92 0.84 -3.85
C PHE A 97 3.37 0.36 -3.83
N THR A 98 3.68 -0.69 -3.05
CA THR A 98 5.05 -1.21 -2.98
C THR A 98 5.54 -1.78 -4.31
N LEU A 99 4.66 -2.43 -5.08
CA LEU A 99 5.01 -3.04 -6.36
C LEU A 99 5.07 -2.02 -7.51
N LEU A 100 4.08 -1.14 -7.62
CA LEU A 100 3.92 -0.25 -8.77
C LEU A 100 4.65 1.09 -8.57
N ILE A 101 4.81 1.54 -7.33
CA ILE A 101 5.44 2.81 -6.99
C ILE A 101 6.82 2.58 -6.37
N ASP A 102 6.93 2.08 -5.13
CA ASP A 102 8.22 2.02 -4.42
C ASP A 102 9.30 1.25 -5.19
N TYR A 103 8.95 0.08 -5.74
CA TYR A 103 9.91 -0.75 -6.48
C TYR A 103 10.59 0.00 -7.63
N ARG A 104 9.83 0.83 -8.36
CA ARG A 104 10.32 1.62 -9.49
C ARG A 104 11.01 2.89 -8.99
N TYR A 105 10.42 3.58 -8.02
CA TYR A 105 10.94 4.83 -7.46
C TYR A 105 12.34 4.66 -6.85
N ASP A 106 12.57 3.55 -6.14
CA ASP A 106 13.85 3.22 -5.52
C ASP A 106 14.98 2.93 -6.50
N ARG A 107 14.62 2.49 -7.71
CA ARG A 107 15.56 2.13 -8.78
C ARG A 107 15.71 3.21 -9.84
N GLY A 108 14.82 4.21 -9.81
CA GLY A 108 14.80 5.31 -10.75
C GLY A 108 15.79 6.41 -10.40
N ASP A 109 16.28 7.06 -11.45
CA ASP A 109 16.89 8.38 -11.34
C ASP A 109 15.82 9.47 -11.15
N ASP A 110 16.26 10.72 -11.01
CA ASP A 110 15.35 11.84 -10.74
C ASP A 110 14.39 12.12 -11.91
N GLU A 111 14.78 11.76 -13.13
CA GLU A 111 13.90 11.85 -14.30
C GLU A 111 12.77 10.82 -14.20
N LEU A 112 13.07 9.55 -13.93
CA LEU A 112 12.05 8.53 -13.76
C LEU A 112 11.13 8.85 -12.58
N ARG A 113 11.68 9.35 -11.46
CA ARG A 113 10.88 9.74 -10.29
C ARG A 113 9.90 10.88 -10.62
N ARG A 114 10.33 11.86 -11.42
CA ARG A 114 9.45 12.93 -11.93
C ARG A 114 8.38 12.39 -12.86
N MET A 115 8.75 11.51 -13.79
CA MET A 115 7.77 10.89 -14.70
C MET A 115 6.72 10.09 -13.93
N MET A 116 7.10 9.44 -12.83
CA MET A 116 6.20 8.65 -12.00
C MET A 116 5.18 9.48 -11.22
N SER A 117 5.46 10.76 -10.92
CA SER A 117 4.49 11.65 -10.29
C SER A 117 3.48 12.24 -11.27
N GLN A 118 3.71 12.06 -12.58
CA GLN A 118 2.86 12.56 -13.64
C GLN A 118 1.88 11.46 -14.11
N PRO A 119 0.61 11.80 -14.41
CA PRO A 119 -0.33 10.82 -14.97
C PRO A 119 0.09 10.34 -16.36
N VAL A 120 0.75 11.22 -17.14
CA VAL A 120 1.39 10.92 -18.41
C VAL A 120 2.69 11.72 -18.46
N PRO A 121 3.86 11.11 -18.75
CA PRO A 121 5.10 11.84 -18.88
C PRO A 121 5.03 12.96 -19.94
N GLU A 122 5.59 14.13 -19.61
CA GLU A 122 5.59 15.30 -20.49
C GLU A 122 6.15 14.99 -21.89
N ALA A 123 7.28 14.27 -21.95
CA ALA A 123 7.89 13.85 -23.21
C ALA A 123 6.95 13.02 -24.12
N TRP A 124 6.01 12.27 -23.53
CA TRP A 124 5.02 11.51 -24.30
C TRP A 124 3.91 12.41 -24.82
N LEU A 125 3.46 13.37 -24.00
CA LEU A 125 2.48 14.38 -24.42
C LEU A 125 3.02 15.22 -25.59
N ASP A 126 4.31 15.56 -25.57
CA ASP A 126 4.95 16.33 -26.64
C ASP A 126 5.15 15.53 -27.92
N SER A 127 5.31 14.21 -27.80
CA SER A 127 5.38 13.30 -28.96
C SER A 127 4.02 13.07 -29.64
N LEU A 128 2.91 13.50 -29.01
CA LEU A 128 1.54 13.29 -29.46
C LEU A 128 0.77 14.63 -29.54
N PRO A 129 1.19 15.58 -30.41
CA PRO A 129 0.66 16.94 -30.43
C PRO A 129 -0.84 17.02 -30.76
N ASP A 130 -1.37 16.02 -31.48
CA ASP A 130 -2.78 15.95 -31.86
C ASP A 130 -3.69 15.43 -30.72
N VAL A 131 -3.11 14.92 -29.63
CA VAL A 131 -3.87 14.40 -28.49
C VAL A 131 -4.19 15.54 -27.51
N VAL A 132 -5.48 15.87 -27.40
CA VAL A 132 -5.98 16.89 -26.46
C VAL A 132 -6.04 16.31 -25.04
N ALA A 133 -5.00 16.56 -24.24
CA ALA A 133 -4.88 16.08 -22.86
C ALA A 133 -4.63 17.23 -21.84
N PRO A 134 -5.56 18.20 -21.70
CA PRO A 134 -5.33 19.41 -20.91
C PRO A 134 -5.04 19.12 -19.43
N ARG A 135 -5.75 18.14 -18.83
CA ARG A 135 -5.52 17.77 -17.42
C ARG A 135 -4.18 17.09 -17.18
N SER A 136 -3.68 16.32 -18.14
CA SER A 136 -2.34 15.71 -18.03
C SER A 136 -1.24 16.75 -18.17
N ARG A 137 -1.45 17.79 -19.00
CA ARG A 137 -0.54 18.92 -19.10
C ARG A 137 -0.53 19.76 -17.82
N GLU A 138 -1.71 20.15 -17.32
CA GLU A 138 -1.84 20.84 -16.03
C GLU A 138 -1.19 20.05 -14.88
N ALA A 139 -1.36 18.72 -14.85
CA ALA A 139 -0.73 17.88 -13.83
C ALA A 139 0.80 17.76 -13.98
N SER A 140 1.34 17.97 -15.19
CA SER A 140 2.79 17.96 -15.43
C SER A 140 3.47 19.22 -14.90
N ASP A 141 2.72 20.32 -14.76
CA ASP A 141 3.19 21.60 -14.20
C ASP A 141 3.23 21.60 -12.66
N LEU A 142 2.67 20.58 -12.01
CA LEU A 142 2.68 20.46 -10.55
C LEU A 142 4.02 19.94 -10.03
N ASP A 143 4.36 20.34 -8.81
CA ASP A 143 5.55 19.83 -8.15
C ASP A 143 5.50 18.29 -8.01
N PRO A 144 6.59 17.57 -8.38
CA PRO A 144 6.65 16.13 -8.25
C PRO A 144 6.49 15.68 -6.80
N ARG A 145 5.52 14.80 -6.56
CA ARG A 145 5.36 14.18 -5.24
C ARG A 145 6.38 13.07 -5.04
N THR A 146 6.93 13.00 -3.83
CA THR A 146 7.77 11.89 -3.38
C THR A 146 6.93 10.62 -3.17
N SER A 147 7.60 9.46 -3.14
CA SER A 147 6.93 8.19 -2.81
C SER A 147 6.25 8.25 -1.44
N ASP A 148 6.85 8.95 -0.48
CA ASP A 148 6.32 9.04 0.88
C ASP A 148 5.09 9.94 0.97
N GLU A 149 5.07 11.07 0.26
CA GLU A 149 3.88 11.93 0.16
C GLU A 149 2.71 11.21 -0.53
N MET A 150 2.99 10.50 -1.63
CA MET A 150 1.96 9.71 -2.32
C MET A 150 1.39 8.60 -1.42
N PHE A 151 2.22 7.98 -0.59
CA PHE A 151 1.76 6.95 0.34
C PHE A 151 0.95 7.55 1.50
N ALA A 152 1.39 8.69 2.04
CA ALA A 152 0.65 9.40 3.09
C ALA A 152 -0.78 9.76 2.65
N GLU A 153 -0.97 10.21 1.40
CA GLU A 153 -2.30 10.44 0.81
C GLU A 153 -3.13 9.16 0.71
N THR A 154 -2.50 8.03 0.42
CA THR A 154 -3.18 6.72 0.41
C THR A 154 -3.73 6.36 1.78
N ILE A 155 -2.93 6.57 2.84
CA ILE A 155 -3.37 6.35 4.22
C ILE A 155 -4.48 7.33 4.60
N ALA A 156 -4.36 8.61 4.20
CA ALA A 156 -5.36 9.63 4.47
C ALA A 156 -6.74 9.27 3.88
N MET A 157 -6.77 8.79 2.63
CA MET A 157 -8.01 8.30 2.00
C MET A 157 -8.62 7.11 2.76
N ARG A 158 -7.79 6.18 3.26
CA ARG A 158 -8.29 5.07 4.08
C ARG A 158 -8.89 5.55 5.41
N ILE A 159 -8.19 6.45 6.09
CA ILE A 159 -8.67 7.06 7.34
C ILE A 159 -10.02 7.72 7.11
N ALA A 160 -10.15 8.56 6.07
CA ALA A 160 -11.41 9.23 5.73
C ALA A 160 -12.55 8.23 5.45
N THR A 161 -12.24 7.10 4.80
CA THR A 161 -13.23 6.04 4.57
C THR A 161 -13.70 5.42 5.89
N ILE A 162 -12.79 5.15 6.82
CA ILE A 162 -13.13 4.59 8.12
C ILE A 162 -13.94 5.59 8.94
N GLU A 163 -13.53 6.86 8.96
CA GLU A 163 -14.27 7.94 9.62
C GLU A 163 -15.72 7.98 9.15
N HIS A 164 -15.94 7.97 7.84
CA HIS A 164 -17.29 7.97 7.28
C HIS A 164 -18.11 6.74 7.66
N LEU A 165 -17.49 5.56 7.80
CA LEU A 165 -18.19 4.34 8.20
C LEU A 165 -18.54 4.28 9.70
N LEU A 166 -17.95 5.15 10.52
CA LEU A 166 -18.21 5.27 11.95
C LEU A 166 -19.30 6.30 12.27
N GLU A 167 -19.74 7.09 11.29
CA GLU A 167 -20.87 8.02 11.37
C GLU A 167 -22.22 7.28 11.42
#